data_AF-A0A4Q4BDW3-F1
#
_entry.id   AF-A0A4Q4BDW3-F1
#
_cell.length_a   1.000
_cell.length_b   1.000
_cell.length_c   1.000
_cell.angle_alpha   90.00
_cell.angle_beta   90.00
_cell.angle_gamma   90.00
#
_symmetry.space_group_name_H-M   'P 1'
#
loop_
_entity.id
_entity.type
_entity.pdbx_description
1 polymer ?
#
loop_
_entity_poly.entity_id
_entity_poly.type
_entity_poly.pdbx_seq_one_letter_code
_entity_poly.pdbx_strand_id
1 'polypeptide(L)'
;MTHELFLALLGFAFVTSVTPGPNNMMLLASGVNFGFRRTLPHMLGISIGHALMVFLVGLGLAEVFKAWPPALVVLKVASVAYMLWLAWKIAQSGALGEGRA
;
A
#
# COMPACT_ATOMS: atom_id res chain seq x y z
N MET A 1 23.65 0.51 14.93
CA MET A 1 23.12 -0.44 13.93
C MET A 1 21.63 -0.72 14.12
N THR A 2 21.18 -1.29 15.25
CA THR A 2 19.74 -1.56 15.48
C THR A 2 18.89 -0.31 15.66
N HIS A 3 19.38 0.70 16.39
CA HIS A 3 18.65 1.97 16.57
C HIS A 3 18.48 2.77 15.29
N GLU A 4 19.51 2.81 14.43
CA GLU A 4 19.43 3.47 13.13
C GLU A 4 18.43 2.78 12.20
N LEU A 5 18.41 1.44 12.18
CA LEU A 5 17.44 0.68 11.38
C LEU A 5 16.01 0.91 11.89
N PHE A 6 15.83 0.97 13.21
CA PHE A 6 14.53 1.28 13.81
C PHE A 6 14.04 2.68 13.45
N LEU A 7 14.91 3.69 13.54
CA LEU A 7 14.59 5.06 13.13
C LEU A 7 14.29 5.15 11.62
N ALA A 8 15.05 4.43 10.78
CA ALA A 8 14.78 4.36 9.34
C ALA A 8 13.43 3.69 9.04
N LEU A 9 13.11 2.59 9.73
CA LEU A 9 11.82 1.91 9.61
C LEU A 9 10.67 2.81 10.05
N LEU A 10 10.82 3.55 11.15
CA LEU A 10 9.83 4.53 11.61
C LEU A 10 9.61 5.64 10.58
N GLY A 11 10.68 6.20 10.02
CA GLY A 11 10.60 7.21 8.97
C GLY A 11 9.89 6.68 7.72
N PHE A 12 10.25 5.48 7.27
CA PHE A 12 9.59 4.81 6.15
C PHE A 12 8.09 4.57 6.43
N ALA A 13 7.75 4.01 7.59
CA ALA A 13 6.37 3.74 7.98
C ALA A 13 5.54 5.02 8.04
N PHE A 14 6.10 6.10 8.59
CA PHE A 14 5.43 7.40 8.66
C PHE A 14 5.15 7.96 7.26
N VAL A 15 6.17 8.06 6.41
CA VAL A 15 6.02 8.62 5.05
C VAL A 15 5.00 7.81 4.25
N THR A 16 5.14 6.49 4.23
CA THR A 16 4.23 5.61 3.47
C THR A 16 2.80 5.59 4.02
N SER A 17 2.61 5.78 5.32
CA SER A 17 1.28 5.83 5.94
C SER A 17 0.59 7.18 5.75
N VAL A 18 1.34 8.29 5.74
CA VAL A 18 0.77 9.64 5.57
C VAL A 18 0.52 9.97 4.10
N THR A 19 1.28 9.38 3.17
CA THR A 19 1.08 9.65 1.74
C THR A 19 -0.31 9.20 1.27
N PRO A 20 -1.02 10.04 0.49
CA PRO A 20 -2.28 9.65 -0.10
C PRO A 20 -2.03 8.53 -1.13
N GLY A 21 -2.52 7.33 -0.79
CA GLY A 21 -2.40 6.14 -1.61
C GLY A 21 -3.72 5.38 -1.69
N PRO A 22 -3.82 4.34 -2.54
CA PRO A 22 -5.08 3.65 -2.81
C PRO A 22 -5.73 3.07 -1.56
N ASN A 23 -4.93 2.41 -0.70
CA ASN A 23 -5.39 1.86 0.56
C ASN A 23 -5.90 2.93 1.53
N ASN A 24 -5.20 4.07 1.62
CA ASN A 24 -5.60 5.18 2.48
C ASN A 24 -6.87 5.87 1.96
N MET A 25 -7.01 6.04 0.64
CA MET A 25 -8.21 6.59 0.01
C MET A 25 -9.41 5.64 0.16
N MET A 26 -9.19 4.32 0.07
CA MET A 26 -10.22 3.31 0.33
C MET A 26 -10.66 3.31 1.80
N LEU A 27 -9.74 3.50 2.74
CA LEU A 27 -10.06 3.65 4.16
C LEU A 27 -10.81 4.96 4.45
N LEU A 28 -10.41 6.06 3.82
CA LEU A 28 -11.13 7.33 3.90
C LEU A 28 -12.56 7.16 3.37
N ALA A 29 -12.73 6.60 2.18
CA ALA A 29 -14.03 6.31 1.60
C ALA A 29 -14.85 5.36 2.50
N SER A 30 -14.23 4.32 3.06
CA SER A 30 -14.89 3.40 3.98
C SER A 30 -15.33 4.11 5.27
N GLY A 31 -14.48 4.97 5.82
CA GLY A 31 -14.77 5.74 7.03
C GLY A 31 -15.90 6.74 6.83
N VAL A 32 -15.91 7.45 5.69
CA VAL A 32 -16.97 8.40 5.33
C VAL A 32 -18.30 7.68 5.06
N ASN A 33 -18.29 6.54 4.37
CA ASN A 33 -19.53 5.84 3.99
C ASN A 33 -20.09 4.90 5.06
N PHE A 34 -19.24 4.28 5.90
CA PHE A 34 -19.65 3.24 6.85
C PHE A 34 -19.35 3.56 8.32
N GLY A 35 -18.56 4.60 8.60
CA GLY A 35 -18.14 5.00 9.93
C GLY A 35 -16.96 4.19 10.49
N PHE A 36 -16.22 4.78 11.43
CA PHE A 36 -14.95 4.25 11.95
C PHE A 36 -15.02 2.78 12.42
N ARG A 37 -16.04 2.42 13.20
CA ARG A 37 -16.19 1.06 13.74
C ARG A 37 -16.35 -0.01 12.65
N ARG A 38 -17.02 0.31 11.55
CA ARG A 38 -17.23 -0.62 10.42
C ARG A 38 -16.04 -0.68 9.47
N THR A 39 -15.13 0.30 9.54
CA THR A 39 -13.87 0.32 8.80
C THR A 39 -12.75 -0.48 9.50
N LEU A 40 -12.89 -0.83 10.78
CA LEU A 40 -11.91 -1.63 11.53
C LEU A 40 -11.52 -2.95 10.84
N PRO A 41 -12.45 -3.78 10.35
CA PRO A 41 -12.09 -4.99 9.61
C PRO A 41 -11.29 -4.71 8.33
N HIS A 42 -11.60 -3.61 7.63
CA HIS A 42 -10.86 -3.19 6.43
C HIS A 42 -9.42 -2.79 6.79
N MET A 43 -9.23 -2.00 7.86
CA MET A 43 -7.90 -1.62 8.36
C MET A 43 -7.06 -2.83 8.78
N LEU A 44 -7.68 -3.77 9.50
CA LEU A 44 -7.02 -5.00 9.92
C LEU A 44 -6.65 -5.88 8.72
N GLY A 45 -7.54 -5.99 7.72
CA GLY A 45 -7.25 -6.72 6.49
C GLY A 45 -6.04 -6.17 5.75
N ILE A 46 -5.94 -4.84 5.60
CA ILE A 46 -4.76 -4.18 5.01
C ILE A 46 -3.51 -4.47 5.84
N SER A 47 -3.59 -4.33 7.17
CA SER A 47 -2.44 -4.48 8.07
C SER A 47 -1.89 -5.91 8.06
N ILE A 48 -2.78 -6.91 8.16
CA ILE A 48 -2.42 -8.33 8.11
C ILE A 48 -1.88 -8.70 6.74
N GLY A 49 -2.52 -8.23 5.66
CA GLY A 49 -2.06 -8.47 4.29
C GLY A 49 -0.66 -7.90 4.04
N HIS A 50 -0.39 -6.69 4.53
CA HIS A 50 0.93 -6.07 4.45
C HIS A 50 1.98 -6.88 5.24
N ALA A 51 1.67 -7.22 6.49
CA ALA A 51 2.60 -8.01 7.33
C ALA A 51 2.93 -9.36 6.67
N LEU A 52 1.93 -10.06 6.14
CA LEU A 52 2.12 -11.32 5.41
C LEU A 52 2.97 -11.13 4.15
N MET A 53 2.71 -10.08 3.36
CA MET A 53 3.52 -9.76 2.18
C MET A 53 4.99 -9.56 2.56
N VAL A 54 5.28 -8.70 3.55
CA VAL A 54 6.66 -8.43 4.00
C VAL A 54 7.33 -9.69 4.51
N PHE A 55 6.61 -10.51 5.26
CA PHE A 55 7.11 -11.80 5.74
C PHE A 55 7.48 -12.74 4.60
N LEU A 56 6.62 -12.91 3.59
CA LEU A 56 6.89 -13.73 2.41
C LEU A 56 8.06 -13.20 1.58
N VAL A 57 8.18 -11.87 1.45
CA VAL A 57 9.32 -11.24 0.78
C VAL A 57 10.63 -11.55 1.52
N GLY A 58 10.62 -11.43 2.84
CA GLY A 58 11.77 -11.71 3.70
C GLY A 58 12.18 -13.19 3.74
N LEU A 59 11.22 -14.12 3.55
CA LEU A 59 11.50 -15.55 3.55
C LEU A 59 12.28 -16.04 2.32
N GLY A 60 12.29 -15.31 1.19
CA GLY A 60 13.05 -15.77 0.03
C GLY A 60 12.65 -15.22 -1.33
N LEU A 61 11.66 -14.32 -1.43
CA LEU A 61 11.34 -13.70 -2.72
C LEU A 61 12.55 -12.94 -3.31
N ALA A 62 13.39 -12.39 -2.44
CA ALA A 62 14.66 -11.78 -2.85
C ALA A 62 15.60 -12.77 -3.55
N GLU A 63 15.62 -14.04 -3.12
CA GLU A 63 16.44 -15.08 -3.75
C GLU A 63 15.90 -15.47 -5.13
N VAL A 64 14.58 -15.44 -5.31
CA VAL A 64 13.94 -15.64 -6.63
C VAL A 64 14.42 -14.59 -7.62
N PHE A 65 14.50 -13.31 -7.21
CA PHE A 65 14.99 -12.24 -8.08
C PHE A 65 16.49 -12.34 -8.40
N LYS A 66 17.30 -12.92 -7.49
CA LYS A 66 18.71 -13.21 -7.77
C LYS A 66 18.87 -14.37 -8.74
N ALA A 67 18.06 -15.43 -8.59
CA ALA A 67 18.09 -16.60 -9.45
C ALA A 67 17.56 -16.32 -10.87
N TRP A 68 16.53 -15.48 -10.99
CA TRP A 68 15.95 -15.06 -12.27
C TRP A 68 15.85 -13.52 -12.34
N PRO A 69 16.92 -12.82 -12.76
CA PRO A 69 16.94 -11.36 -12.81
C PRO A 69 15.84 -10.71 -13.68
N PRO A 70 15.40 -11.30 -14.82
CA PRO A 70 14.31 -10.72 -15.61
C PRO A 70 12.97 -10.60 -14.86
N ALA A 71 12.74 -11.40 -13.82
CA ALA A 71 11.48 -11.39 -13.05
C ALA A 71 11.33 -10.06 -12.29
N LEU A 72 12.44 -9.53 -11.76
CA LEU A 72 12.46 -8.22 -11.12
C LEU A 72 12.16 -7.10 -12.12
N VAL A 73 12.69 -7.20 -13.34
CA VAL A 73 12.43 -6.21 -14.41
C VAL A 73 10.97 -6.22 -14.81
N VAL A 74 10.39 -7.40 -15.04
CA VAL A 74 8.96 -7.55 -15.36
C VAL A 74 8.10 -7.00 -14.23
N LEU A 75 8.39 -7.37 -12.98
CA LEU A 75 7.65 -6.87 -11.82
C LEU A 75 7.74 -5.34 -11.72
N LYS A 76 8.92 -4.76 -11.94
CA LYS A 76 9.13 -3.31 -11.91
C LYS A 76 8.31 -2.60 -12.99
N VAL A 77 8.36 -3.09 -14.22
CA VAL A 77 7.59 -2.53 -15.34
C VAL A 77 6.09 -2.66 -15.08
N ALA A 78 5.63 -3.82 -14.64
CA ALA A 78 4.23 -4.05 -14.27
C ALA A 78 3.77 -3.11 -13.14
N SER A 79 4.60 -2.91 -12.12
CA SER A 79 4.31 -2.00 -11.00
C SER A 79 4.15 -0.57 -11.47
N VAL A 80 5.07 -0.08 -12.31
CA VAL A 80 4.99 1.28 -12.87
C VAL A 80 3.75 1.43 -13.75
N ALA A 81 3.50 0.48 -14.65
CA ALA A 81 2.32 0.50 -15.51
C ALA A 81 1.02 0.53 -14.70
N TYR A 82 0.94 -0.29 -13.65
CA TYR A 82 -0.22 -0.31 -12.74
C TYR A 82 -0.39 1.01 -11.99
N MET A 83 0.69 1.60 -11.48
CA MET A 83 0.64 2.90 -10.80
C MET A 83 0.20 4.03 -11.74
N LEU A 84 0.69 4.06 -12.98
CA LEU A 84 0.25 5.03 -13.98
C LEU A 84 -1.23 4.85 -14.32
N TRP A 85 -1.67 3.61 -14.52
CA TRP A 85 -3.08 3.29 -14.76
C TRP A 85 -3.96 3.71 -13.58
N LEU A 86 -3.51 3.47 -12.35
CA LEU A 86 -4.26 3.83 -11.16
C LEU A 86 -4.32 5.34 -10.95
N ALA A 87 -3.21 6.05 -11.16
CA ALA A 87 -3.17 7.51 -11.13
C ALA A 87 -4.12 8.11 -12.17
N TRP A 88 -4.12 7.57 -13.40
CA TRP A 88 -5.05 7.97 -14.45
C TRP A 88 -6.52 7.74 -14.03
N LYS A 89 -6.82 6.57 -13.46
CA LYS A 89 -8.16 6.25 -12.99
C LYS A 89 -8.63 7.18 -11.88
N ILE A 90 -7.76 7.53 -10.94
CA ILE A 90 -8.06 8.47 -9.85
C ILE A 90 -8.27 9.88 -10.40
N ALA A 91 -7.46 10.32 -11.37
CA ALA A 91 -7.63 11.62 -12.02
C ALA A 91 -8.96 11.74 -12.78
N GLN A 92 -9.51 10.61 -13.25
CA GLN A 92 -10.80 10.56 -13.96
C GLN A 92 -12.00 10.29 -13.04
N SER A 93 -11.81 9.73 -11.84
CA SER A 93 -12.90 9.61 -10.88
C SER A 93 -13.27 11.01 -10.39
N GLY A 94 -14.46 11.50 -10.79
CA GLY A 94 -14.97 12.79 -10.38
C GLY A 94 -14.93 12.98 -8.85
N ALA A 95 -14.86 14.24 -8.41
CA ALA A 95 -14.70 14.62 -7.00
C ALA A 95 -15.60 13.76 -6.09
N LEU A 96 -15.00 13.19 -5.04
CA LEU A 96 -15.69 12.43 -4.00
C LEU A 96 -16.93 13.23 -3.55
N GLY A 97 -18.11 12.79 -3.97
CA GLY A 97 -19.37 13.44 -3.62
C GLY A 97 -19.49 13.55 -2.11
N GLU A 98 -19.89 14.73 -1.64
CA GLU A 98 -20.12 15.04 -0.23
C GLU A 98 -20.92 13.91 0.43
N GLY A 99 -20.26 13.17 1.32
CA GLY A 99 -20.91 12.20 2.17
C GLY A 99 -21.94 12.94 3.02
N ARG A 100 -23.23 12.68 2.77
CA ARG A 100 -24.32 13.20 3.58
C ARG A 100 -24.20 12.61 4.99
N ALA A 101 -23.71 13.43 5.91
CA ALA A 101 -23.87 13.24 7.35
C ALA A 101 -25.32 13.57 7.77
#